data_AF-A0A2L0MX12-F1
#
_entry.id   AF-A0A2L0MX12-F1
#
_cell.length_a   1.000
_cell.length_b   1.000
_cell.length_c   1.000
_cell.angle_alpha   90.00
_cell.angle_beta   90.00
_cell.angle_gamma   90.00
#
_symmetry.space_group_name_H-M   'P 1'
#
loop_
_entity.id
_entity.type
_entity.pdbx_description
1 polymer ?
#
loop_
_entity_poly.entity_id
_entity_poly.type
_entity_poly.pdbx_seq_one_letter_code
_entity_poly.pdbx_strand_id
1 'polypeptide(L)' 'MVTASGPSDFRGFDLVRRGYDRGQVDGFLAALETGEAPAQPPQFKIVRRGYDREQVEAHVRGLLGRA' A
#
# COMPACT_ATOMS: atom_id res chain seq x y z
N MET A 1 10.21 17.98 -25.23
CA MET A 1 9.58 16.67 -25.49
C MET A 1 8.67 16.34 -24.31
N VAL A 2 7.38 16.15 -24.62
CA VAL A 2 6.25 15.58 -23.86
C VAL A 2 5.98 16.06 -22.42
N THR A 3 4.82 16.71 -22.28
CA THR A 3 4.11 17.00 -21.03
C THR A 3 3.19 15.81 -20.71
N ALA A 4 3.13 15.37 -19.45
CA ALA A 4 2.02 14.56 -18.96
C ALA A 4 1.67 14.98 -17.52
N SER A 5 0.48 15.55 -17.40
CA SER A 5 -0.26 15.77 -16.15
C SER A 5 -0.93 14.46 -15.74
N GLY A 6 -0.89 14.09 -14.45
CA GLY A 6 -1.67 12.99 -13.90
C GLY A 6 -1.68 13.03 -12.36
N PRO A 7 -2.81 12.84 -11.67
CA PRO A 7 -2.87 12.88 -10.21
C PRO A 7 -2.34 11.56 -9.64
N SER A 8 -1.01 11.37 -9.53
CA SER A 8 -0.43 10.09 -9.09
C SER A 8 1.00 10.19 -8.54
N ASP A 9 1.27 11.11 -7.60
CA ASP A 9 2.58 11.15 -6.90
C ASP A 9 2.81 9.97 -5.93
N PHE A 10 1.98 8.93 -5.97
CA PHE A 10 2.27 7.68 -5.27
C PHE A 10 3.27 6.84 -6.09
N ARG A 11 4.57 7.08 -5.88
CA ARG A 11 5.66 6.33 -6.53
C ARG A 11 5.92 4.94 -5.92
N GLY A 12 5.02 4.46 -5.06
CA GLY A 12 5.20 3.28 -4.23
C GLY A 12 5.60 3.64 -2.79
N PHE A 13 5.60 2.64 -1.91
CA PHE A 13 6.00 2.82 -0.52
C PHE A 13 7.53 2.78 -0.37
N ASP A 14 8.05 3.52 0.61
CA ASP A 14 9.48 3.50 0.93
C ASP A 14 9.92 2.12 1.47
N LEU A 15 11.17 1.73 1.18
CA LEU A 15 11.72 0.44 1.59
C LEU A 15 12.60 0.59 2.83
N VAL A 16 12.06 0.17 3.96
CA VAL A 16 12.75 0.21 5.25
C VAL A 16 13.32 -1.15 5.63
N ARG A 17 14.36 -1.14 6.48
CA ARG A 17 15.01 -2.35 7.02
C ARG A 17 14.10 -3.19 7.94
N ARG A 18 12.88 -2.73 8.21
CA ARG A 18 11.87 -3.40 9.03
C ARG A 18 10.47 -2.97 8.60
N GLY A 19 10.06 -3.44 7.43
CA GLY A 19 8.81 -3.05 6.78
C GLY A 19 7.89 -4.24 6.55
N TYR A 20 6.68 -3.95 6.09
CA TYR A 20 5.74 -4.98 5.67
C TYR A 20 6.20 -5.68 4.40
N ASP A 21 5.92 -6.98 4.33
CA ASP A 21 6.22 -7.77 3.15
C ASP A 21 5.50 -7.22 1.92
N ARG A 22 6.28 -6.94 0.87
CA ARG A 22 5.77 -6.29 -0.33
C ARG A 22 4.71 -7.12 -1.02
N GLY A 23 4.88 -8.44 -1.08
CA GLY A 23 3.91 -9.33 -1.73
C GLY A 23 2.57 -9.35 -1.00
N GLN A 24 2.58 -9.32 0.33
CA GLN A 24 1.35 -9.21 1.11
C GLN A 24 0.65 -7.85 0.95
N VAL A 25 1.42 -6.76 0.92
CA VAL A 25 0.85 -5.42 0.72
C VAL A 25 0.25 -5.31 -0.68
N ASP A 26 0.99 -5.73 -1.72
CA ASP A 26 0.50 -5.70 -3.11
C ASP A 26 -0.78 -6.53 -3.27
N GLY A 27 -0.80 -7.76 -2.71
CA GLY A 27 -1.97 -8.62 -2.76
C GLY A 27 -3.18 -8.03 -2.00
N PHE A 28 -2.93 -7.35 -0.87
CA PHE A 28 -3.99 -6.68 -0.14
C PHE A 28 -4.53 -5.45 -0.87
N LEU A 29 -3.67 -4.67 -1.51
CA LEU A 29 -4.09 -3.53 -2.33
C LEU A 29 -4.88 -3.99 -3.55
N ALA A 30 -4.43 -5.02 -4.25
CA ALA A 30 -5.17 -5.61 -5.35
C ALA A 30 -6.56 -6.10 -4.90
N ALA A 31 -6.66 -6.74 -3.73
CA ALA A 31 -7.93 -7.15 -3.16
C ALA A 31 -8.82 -5.96 -2.75
N LEU A 32 -8.23 -4.85 -2.29
CA LEU A 32 -8.97 -3.61 -1.98
C LEU A 32 -9.53 -2.97 -3.25
N GLU A 33 -8.75 -2.94 -4.32
CA GLU A 33 -9.19 -2.44 -5.63
C GLU A 33 -10.32 -3.28 -6.22
N THR A 34 -10.32 -4.60 -6.01
CA THR A 34 -11.42 -5.47 -6.43
C THR A 34 -12.62 -5.46 -5.47
N GLY A 35 -12.50 -4.80 -4.31
CA GLY A 35 -13.54 -4.76 -3.27
C GLY A 35 -13.71 -6.07 -2.49
N GLU A 36 -12.78 -7.01 -2.65
CA GLU A 36 -12.78 -8.31 -1.97
C GLU A 36 -11.95 -8.29 -0.67
N ALA A 37 -11.22 -7.21 -0.42
CA ALA A 37 -10.41 -7.09 0.78
C ALA A 37 -11.25 -6.96 2.06
N PRO A 38 -10.79 -7.58 3.15
CA PRO A 38 -11.42 -7.38 4.46
C PRO A 38 -11.29 -5.93 4.91
N ALA A 39 -12.32 -5.43 5.61
CA ALA A 39 -12.39 -4.05 6.14
C ALA A 39 -11.24 -3.68 7.10
N GLN A 40 -10.42 -4.65 7.52
CA GLN A 40 -9.22 -4.43 8.33
C GLN A 40 -8.03 -5.13 7.67
N PRO A 41 -6.86 -4.47 7.59
CA PRO A 41 -5.67 -5.10 7.05
C PRO A 41 -5.23 -6.27 7.95
N PRO A 42 -4.96 -7.46 7.37
CA PRO A 42 -4.35 -8.55 8.13
C PRO A 42 -2.96 -8.13 8.62
N GLN A 43 -2.47 -8.80 9.67
CA GLN A 43 -1.16 -8.51 10.24
C GLN A 43 -0.05 -8.85 9.23
N PHE A 44 0.36 -7.85 8.45
CA PHE A 44 1.39 -8.01 7.43
C PHE A 44 2.70 -8.50 8.08
N LYS A 45 3.33 -9.52 7.48
CA LYS A 45 4.62 -9.99 8.00
C LYS A 45 5.67 -8.89 7.88
N ILE A 46 6.43 -8.70 8.96
CA ILE A 46 7.55 -7.77 8.97
C ILE A 46 8.79 -8.49 8.47
N VAL A 47 9.38 -7.96 7.40
CA VAL A 47 10.62 -8.48 6.79
C VAL A 47 11.74 -7.46 6.93
N ARG A 48 13.00 -7.93 6.82
CA ARG A 48 14.19 -7.07 6.89
C ARG A 48 14.30 -6.07 5.72
N ARG A 49 13.45 -6.19 4.70
CA ARG A 49 13.37 -5.26 3.58
C ARG A 49 11.95 -5.27 3.03
N GLY A 50 11.15 -4.35 3.52
CA GLY A 50 9.73 -4.27 3.23
C GLY A 50 9.26 -2.83 3.11
N TYR A 51 7.98 -2.65 2.78
CA TYR A 51 7.36 -1.34 2.71
C TYR A 51 7.20 -0.70 4.08
N ASP A 52 7.34 0.61 4.14
CA ASP A 52 7.13 1.35 5.37
C ASP A 52 5.70 1.19 5.89
N ARG A 53 5.60 0.88 7.18
CA ARG A 53 4.33 0.49 7.81
C ARG A 53 3.38 1.67 7.92
N GLU A 54 3.90 2.84 8.27
CA GLU A 54 3.10 4.06 8.40
C GLU A 54 2.55 4.50 7.05
N GLN A 55 3.36 4.38 5.98
CA GLN A 55 2.87 4.70 4.63
C GLN A 55 1.78 3.72 4.15
N VAL A 56 1.96 2.41 4.39
CA VAL A 56 0.94 1.40 4.05
C VAL A 56 -0.35 1.65 4.81
N GLU A 57 -0.28 1.86 6.12
CA GLU A 57 -1.46 2.13 6.94
C GLU A 57 -2.15 3.43 6.56
N ALA A 58 -1.40 4.51 6.28
CA ALA A 58 -1.97 5.77 5.81
C ALA A 58 -2.69 5.61 4.47
N HIS A 59 -2.11 4.85 3.54
CA HIS A 59 -2.69 4.60 2.23
C HIS A 59 -3.97 3.74 2.32
N VAL A 60 -3.90 2.62 3.05
CA VAL A 60 -5.06 1.74 3.29
C VAL A 60 -6.19 2.49 3.97
N ARG A 61 -5.88 3.29 4.98
CA ARG A 61 -6.88 4.09 5.70
C ARG A 61 -7.49 5.18 4.81
N GLY A 62 -6.71 5.75 3.89
CA GLY A 62 -7.22 6.66 2.86
C GLY A 62 -8.18 5.99 1.87
N LEU A 63 -7.89 4.75 1.47
CA LEU A 63 -8.77 3.95 0.61
C LEU A 63 -10.06 3.54 1.35
N LEU A 64 -9.95 3.02 2.56
CA LEU A 64 -11.11 2.62 3.39
C LEU A 64 -11.99 3.81 3.79
N GLY A 65 -11.42 4.99 4.01
CA GLY A 65 -12.19 6.20 4.31
C GLY A 65 -12.90 6.81 3.09
N ARG A 66 -12.64 6.28 1.89
CA ARG A 66 -13.23 6.73 0.63
C ARG A 66 -14.27 5.74 0.08
N ALA A 67 -14.41 4.56 0.68
CA ALA A 67 -15.37 3.52 0.33
C ALA A 67 -16.74 3.72 1.00
#